data_AF-A0A5J4W5G6-F1
#
_entry.id   AF-A0A5J4W5G6-F1
#
_cell.length_a   1.000
_cell.length_b   1.000
_cell.length_c   1.000
_cell.angle_alpha   90.00
_cell.angle_beta   90.00
_cell.angle_gamma   90.00
#
_symmetry.space_group_name_H-M   'P 1'
#
loop_
_entity.id
_entity.type
_entity.pdbx_description
1 polymer ?
#
loop_
_entity_poly.entity_id
_entity_poly.type
_entity_poly.pdbx_seq_one_letter_code
_entity_poly.pdbx_strand_id
1 'polypeptide(L)'
;MLSICEKCGVVVCCRVSPKQKADVVDAIKGNTKSITLAIGDGANDVPMIQKAHIGVGISGNEGMQAFITSDYLIVQCRLISRLRFNRSYL
;
A
#
# COMPACT_ATOMS: atom_id res chain seq x y z
N MET A 1 8.12 -5.10 -17.03
CA MET A 1 8.30 -4.88 -15.58
C MET A 1 7.32 -5.72 -14.77
N LEU A 2 6.01 -5.53 -14.92
CA LEU A 2 4.98 -6.32 -14.22
C LEU A 2 5.15 -7.86 -14.37
N SER A 3 5.40 -8.35 -15.58
CA SER A 3 5.59 -9.78 -15.86
C SER A 3 6.79 -10.43 -15.15
N ILE A 4 7.78 -9.63 -14.74
CA ILE A 4 8.90 -10.09 -13.92
C ILE A 4 8.48 -10.05 -12.45
N CYS A 5 7.85 -8.96 -12.01
CA CYS A 5 7.35 -8.80 -10.65
C CYS A 5 6.39 -9.92 -10.23
N GLU A 6 5.49 -10.37 -11.12
CA GLU A 6 4.56 -11.48 -10.85
C GLU A 6 5.25 -12.83 -10.59
N LYS A 7 6.46 -13.01 -11.12
CA LYS A 7 7.25 -14.23 -10.94
C LYS A 7 8.16 -14.17 -9.72
N CYS A 8 8.28 -13.01 -9.08
CA CYS A 8 9.13 -12.80 -7.91
C CYS A 8 8.33 -12.97 -6.61
N GLY A 9 8.92 -13.64 -5.61
CA GLY A 9 8.30 -13.74 -4.28
C GLY A 9 8.28 -12.41 -3.52
N VAL A 10 9.28 -11.55 -3.75
CA VAL A 10 9.39 -10.20 -3.18
C VAL A 10 9.99 -9.25 -4.22
N VAL A 11 9.48 -8.03 -4.30
CA VAL A 11 10.03 -6.95 -5.12
C VAL A 11 10.34 -5.75 -4.24
N VAL A 12 11.52 -5.17 -4.39
CA VAL A 12 11.96 -3.98 -3.63
C VAL A 12 12.22 -2.85 -4.62
N CYS A 13 11.57 -1.71 -4.41
CA CYS A 13 11.77 -0.50 -5.20
C CYS A 13 12.54 0.55 -4.39
N CYS A 14 13.66 1.03 -4.92
CA CYS A 14 14.53 1.99 -4.23
C CYS A 14 14.47 3.37 -4.89
N ARG A 15 14.64 4.45 -4.09
CA ARG A 15 14.70 5.85 -4.55
C ARG A 15 13.51 6.25 -5.44
N VAL A 16 12.32 5.88 -4.99
CA VAL A 16 11.07 6.06 -5.72
C VAL A 16 10.41 7.38 -5.30
N SER A 17 10.00 8.21 -6.26
CA SER A 17 9.20 9.40 -5.99
C SER A 17 7.76 9.04 -5.56
N PRO A 18 7.03 9.93 -4.86
CA PRO A 18 5.63 9.69 -4.48
C PRO A 18 4.74 9.25 -5.66
N LYS A 19 4.92 9.88 -6.83
CA LYS A 19 4.21 9.53 -8.06
C LYS A 19 4.54 8.10 -8.52
N GLN A 20 5.82 7.75 -8.56
CA GLN A 20 6.23 6.41 -9.00
C GLN A 20 5.74 5.31 -8.03
N LYS A 21 5.64 5.57 -6.72
CA LYS A 21 5.00 4.64 -5.78
C LYS A 21 3.55 4.37 -6.17
N ALA A 22 2.81 5.44 -6.48
CA ALA A 22 1.41 5.34 -6.90
C ALA A 22 1.26 4.61 -8.23
N ASP A 23 2.09 4.92 -9.22
CA ASP A 23 2.04 4.30 -10.55
C ASP A 23 2.31 2.78 -10.49
N VAL A 24 3.16 2.32 -9.56
CA VAL A 24 3.36 0.88 -9.31
C VAL A 24 2.07 0.21 -8.82
N VAL A 25 1.38 0.81 -7.85
CA VAL A 25 0.12 0.27 -7.31
C VAL A 25 -0.97 0.26 -8.37
N ASP A 26 -1.07 1.33 -9.16
CA ASP A 26 -2.03 1.46 -10.27
C ASP A 26 -1.81 0.38 -11.33
N ALA A 27 -0.53 0.16 -11.69
CA ALA A 27 -0.15 -0.86 -12.64
C ALA A 27 -0.53 -2.27 -12.16
N ILE A 28 -0.29 -2.60 -10.88
CA ILE A 28 -0.69 -3.91 -10.33
C ILE A 28 -2.22 -4.03 -10.27
N LYS A 29 -2.91 -2.99 -9.82
CA LYS A 29 -4.38 -2.95 -9.72
C LYS A 29 -5.07 -3.13 -11.07
N GLY A 30 -4.55 -2.49 -12.13
CA GLY A 30 -5.14 -2.55 -13.46
C GLY A 30 -4.79 -3.81 -14.25
N ASN A 31 -3.68 -4.48 -13.95
CA ASN A 31 -3.18 -5.63 -14.72
C ASN A 31 -3.38 -6.98 -14.01
N THR A 32 -3.79 -6.98 -12.73
CA THR A 32 -4.06 -8.20 -11.96
C THR A 32 -5.48 -8.22 -11.43
N LYS A 33 -6.03 -9.41 -11.15
CA LYS A 33 -7.32 -9.56 -10.45
C LYS A 33 -7.18 -9.49 -8.92
N SER A 34 -6.02 -9.10 -8.42
CA SER A 34 -5.71 -9.12 -6.99
C SER A 34 -6.13 -7.81 -6.32
N ILE A 35 -6.57 -7.92 -5.07
CA ILE A 35 -6.82 -6.75 -4.22
C ILE A 35 -5.46 -6.19 -3.76
N THR A 36 -5.27 -4.89 -3.95
CA THR A 36 -4.05 -4.17 -3.57
C THR A 36 -4.24 -3.45 -2.25
N LEU A 37 -3.31 -3.64 -1.33
CA LEU A 37 -3.23 -2.94 -0.04
C LEU A 37 -1.99 -2.04 -0.06
N ALA A 38 -2.16 -0.75 0.21
CA ALA A 38 -1.04 0.18 0.37
C ALA A 38 -1.01 0.73 1.79
N ILE A 39 0.20 0.82 2.34
CA ILE A 39 0.44 1.28 3.71
C ILE A 39 1.49 2.37 3.70
N GLY A 40 1.27 3.45 4.46
CA GLY A 40 2.25 4.52 4.62
C GLY A 40 1.96 5.40 5.83
N ASP A 41 2.93 6.19 6.23
CA ASP A 41 2.90 7.02 7.44
C ASP A 41 3.01 8.52 7.16
N GLY A 42 3.45 8.90 5.95
CA GLY A 42 3.70 10.29 5.57
C GLY A 42 3.00 10.76 4.30
N ALA A 43 3.11 12.06 4.04
CA ALA A 43 2.59 12.74 2.85
C ALA A 43 3.03 12.08 1.52
N ASN A 44 4.24 11.54 1.50
CA ASN A 44 4.86 10.91 0.34
C ASN A 44 4.17 9.60 -0.08
N ASP A 45 3.37 9.00 0.80
CA ASP A 45 2.64 7.76 0.55
C ASP A 45 1.17 7.99 0.22
N VAL A 46 0.65 9.20 0.44
CA VAL A 46 -0.77 9.55 0.17
C VAL A 46 -1.20 9.15 -1.25
N PRO A 47 -0.45 9.48 -2.32
CA PRO A 47 -0.87 9.09 -3.68
C PRO A 47 -0.92 7.58 -3.89
N MET A 48 -0.04 6.83 -3.22
CA MET A 48 0.00 5.36 -3.28
C MET A 48 -1.17 4.75 -2.50
N ILE A 49 -1.46 5.28 -1.30
CA ILE A 49 -2.57 4.88 -0.43
C ILE A 49 -3.90 5.06 -1.17
N GLN A 50 -4.11 6.22 -1.81
CA GLN A 50 -5.35 6.54 -2.52
C GLN A 50 -5.58 5.70 -3.79
N LYS A 51 -4.50 5.26 -4.46
CA LYS A 51 -4.62 4.42 -5.67
C LYS A 51 -4.92 2.94 -5.37
N ALA A 52 -4.60 2.46 -4.16
CA ALA A 52 -4.85 1.08 -3.77
C ALA A 52 -6.35 0.76 -3.72
N HIS A 53 -6.70 -0.52 -3.55
CA HIS A 53 -8.08 -0.90 -3.21
C HIS A 53 -8.36 -0.63 -1.73
N ILE A 54 -7.34 -0.83 -0.89
CA ILE A 54 -7.41 -0.59 0.54
C ILE A 54 -6.18 0.23 0.92
N GLY A 55 -6.41 1.41 1.45
CA GLY A 55 -5.39 2.31 1.97
C GLY A 55 -5.29 2.23 3.50
N VAL A 56 -4.07 2.11 4.01
CA VAL A 56 -3.82 2.05 5.46
C VAL A 56 -2.82 3.12 5.86
N GLY A 57 -3.24 3.98 6.78
CA GLY A 57 -2.41 5.01 7.38
C GLY A 57 -1.79 4.47 8.66
N ILE A 58 -0.49 4.68 8.82
CA ILE A 58 0.20 4.45 10.08
C ILE A 58 0.32 5.78 10.82
N SER A 59 0.04 5.77 12.12
CA SER A 59 0.34 6.90 12.99
C SER A 59 1.86 7.04 13.11
N GLY A 60 2.42 7.97 12.34
CA GLY A 60 3.85 8.28 12.30
C GLY A 60 4.16 9.71 12.72
N ASN A 61 5.46 10.01 12.79
CA ASN A 61 5.98 11.31 13.23
C ASN A 61 6.05 12.34 12.08
N GLU A 62 5.76 11.94 10.84
CA GLU A 62 5.86 12.77 9.63
C GLU A 62 4.55 13.52 9.28
N GLY A 63 3.53 13.42 10.14
CA GLY A 63 2.29 14.20 10.06
C GLY A 63 1.04 13.36 9.81
N MET A 64 -0.13 14.00 9.95
CA MET A 64 -1.44 13.33 9.89
C MET A 64 -1.97 13.11 8.46
N GLN A 65 -1.19 13.36 7.42
CA GLN A 65 -1.71 13.34 6.05
C GLN A 65 -2.08 11.93 5.58
N ALA A 66 -1.19 10.95 5.78
CA ALA A 66 -1.49 9.54 5.50
C ALA A 66 -2.71 9.06 6.31
N PHE A 67 -2.84 9.52 7.56
CA PHE A 67 -3.97 9.24 8.44
C PHE A 67 -5.31 9.73 7.86
N ILE A 68 -5.36 10.98 7.39
CA ILE A 68 -6.61 11.58 6.88
C ILE A 68 -7.06 10.89 5.58
N THR A 69 -6.11 10.40 4.79
CA THR A 69 -6.40 9.87 3.44
C THR A 69 -6.57 8.36 3.37
N SER A 70 -6.34 7.64 4.47
CA SER A 70 -6.42 6.18 4.52
C SER A 70 -7.79 5.67 4.96
N ASP A 71 -8.19 4.50 4.45
CA ASP A 71 -9.43 3.82 4.86
C ASP A 71 -9.34 3.27 6.28
N TYR A 72 -8.16 2.78 6.67
CA TYR A 72 -7.91 2.21 8.00
C TYR A 72 -6.67 2.82 8.65
N LEU A 73 -6.66 2.80 9.97
CA LEU A 73 -5.62 3.41 10.79
C LEU A 73 -4.99 2.38 11.72
N ILE A 74 -3.65 2.41 11.78
CA ILE A 74 -2.88 1.56 12.67
C ILE A 74 -1.84 2.40 13.41
N VAL A 75 -1.73 2.20 14.73
CA VAL A 75 -0.75 2.92 15.55
C VAL A 75 0.68 2.42 15.32
N GLN A 76 0.88 1.14 14.98
CA GLN A 76 2.19 0.56 14.69
C GLN A 76 2.11 -0.56 13.64
N CYS A 77 3.09 -0.63 12.73
CA CYS A 77 3.24 -1.69 11.72
C CYS A 77 3.09 -3.12 12.28
N ARG A 78 3.50 -3.37 13.53
CA ARG A 78 3.39 -4.70 14.17
C ARG A 78 1.94 -5.20 14.27
N LEU A 79 0.95 -4.32 14.24
CA LEU A 79 -0.47 -4.69 14.29
C LEU A 79 -1.03 -5.15 12.93
N ILE A 80 -0.28 -5.01 11.83
CA ILE A 80 -0.70 -5.49 10.49
C ILE A 80 -0.98 -7.00 10.49
N SER A 81 -0.27 -7.79 11.30
CA SER A 81 -0.51 -9.23 11.43
C SER A 81 -1.86 -9.58 12.08
N ARG A 82 -2.54 -8.60 12.71
CA ARG A 82 -3.92 -8.72 13.20
C ARG A 82 -4.98 -8.33 12.17
N LEU A 83 -4.60 -7.64 11.10
CA LEU A 83 -5.47 -7.26 9.97
C LEU A 83 -5.47 -8.32 8.85
N ARG A 84 -5.14 -9.56 9.18
CA ARG A 84 -5.18 -10.65 8.21
C ARG A 84 -6.59 -10.80 7.65
N PHE A 85 -6.74 -10.48 6.36
CA PHE A 85 -7.88 -10.93 5.56
C PHE A 85 -7.83 -12.47 5.53
N ASN A 86 -8.69 -13.11 6.33
CA ASN A 86 -8.88 -14.55 6.25
C ASN A 86 -9.44 -14.89 4.87
N ARG A 87 -8.71 -15.71 4.11
CA ARG A 87 -9.06 -16.18 2.77
C ARG A 87 -10.25 -17.15 2.74
N SER A 88 -10.94 -17.35 3.86
CA SER A 88 -12.00 -18.36 4.03
C SER A 88 -13.40 -17.91 3.58
N TYR A 89 -13.57 -16.70 3.04
CA TYR A 89 -14.89 -16.16 2.66
C TYR A 89 -14.95 -15.58 1.23
N LEU A 90 -14.06 -15.98 0.32
CA LEU A 90 -14.19 -15.74 -1.12
C LEU A 90 -13.79 -16.98 -1.92
#